data_AF-A0AB39UW68-F1
#
_entry.id   AF-A0AB39UW68-F1
#
_cell.length_a   1.000
_cell.length_b   1.000
_cell.length_c   1.000
_cell.angle_alpha   90.00
_cell.angle_beta   90.00
_cell.angle_gamma   90.00
#
_symmetry.space_group_name_H-M   'P 1'
#
loop_
_entity.id
_entity.type
_entity.pdbx_description
1 polymer ?
#
loop_
_entity_poly.entity_id
_entity_poly.type
_entity_poly.pdbx_seq_one_letter_code
_entity_poly.pdbx_strand_id
1 'polypeptide(L)'
;MPPQPKRLSKTQITFNSAAWLKFLRRPDQPVSLYLVFRDDSGEYGVLVDETRVSETFNAMLSGTVTFTVRGHLHYVSAVAAGVRDASEFHAEEVYVQRKRKVIQHITAQSA
;
A
#
# COMPACT_ATOMS: atom_id res chain seq x y z
N MET A 1 10.75 37.43 16.40
CA MET A 1 9.67 36.45 16.13
C MET A 1 10.29 35.08 15.93
N PRO A 2 9.81 34.02 16.59
CA PRO A 2 10.21 32.66 16.21
C PRO A 2 9.72 32.38 14.78
N PRO A 3 10.48 31.62 13.97
CA PRO A 3 10.03 31.21 12.64
C PRO A 3 8.74 30.40 12.77
N GLN A 4 7.73 30.79 12.01
CA GLN A 4 6.46 30.09 11.99
C GLN A 4 6.67 28.68 11.40
N PRO A 5 6.15 27.61 12.02
CA PRO A 5 6.35 26.26 11.52
C PRO A 5 5.81 26.14 10.11
N LYS A 6 6.67 25.71 9.18
CA LYS A 6 6.33 25.55 7.76
C LYS A 6 5.21 24.51 7.65
N ARG A 7 4.00 24.95 7.30
CA ARG A 7 2.86 24.04 7.08
C ARG A 7 3.14 23.16 5.87
N LEU A 8 3.24 21.86 6.08
CA LEU A 8 3.34 20.88 5.00
C LEU A 8 2.02 20.82 4.22
N SER A 9 2.11 20.71 2.89
CA SER A 9 0.97 20.39 2.04
C SER A 9 0.40 19.02 2.41
N LYS A 10 -0.89 18.80 2.15
CA LYS A 10 -1.53 17.49 2.32
C LYS A 10 -2.09 17.03 1.00
N THR A 11 -1.78 15.82 0.60
CA THR A 11 -2.28 15.24 -0.66
C THR A 11 -2.75 13.82 -0.42
N GLN A 12 -4.00 13.54 -0.79
CA GLN A 12 -4.51 12.17 -0.80
C GLN A 12 -4.09 11.46 -2.07
N ILE A 13 -3.54 10.27 -1.92
CA ILE A 13 -3.15 9.40 -3.02
C ILE A 13 -3.73 8.00 -2.81
N THR A 14 -4.08 7.36 -3.91
CA THR A 14 -4.74 6.06 -3.92
C THR A 14 -3.90 5.09 -4.74
N PHE A 15 -3.74 3.86 -4.23
CA PHE A 15 -3.05 2.77 -4.92
C PHE A 15 -3.95 1.56 -5.02
N ASN A 16 -3.94 0.92 -6.20
CA ASN A 16 -4.28 -0.49 -6.35
C ASN A 16 -3.03 -1.30 -6.07
N SER A 17 -3.12 -2.29 -5.19
CA SER A 17 -2.00 -3.17 -4.91
C SER A 17 -2.46 -4.62 -4.88
N ALA A 18 -1.62 -5.51 -5.39
CA ALA A 18 -1.79 -6.94 -5.27
C ALA A 18 -0.42 -7.62 -5.11
N ALA A 19 -0.39 -8.72 -4.38
CA ALA A 19 0.77 -9.59 -4.27
C ALA A 19 0.31 -11.05 -4.28
N TRP A 20 1.01 -11.86 -5.07
CA TRP A 20 0.85 -13.31 -5.08
C TRP A 20 2.04 -13.94 -4.37
N LEU A 21 1.76 -14.62 -3.27
CA LEU A 21 2.74 -15.29 -2.44
C LEU A 21 2.53 -16.79 -2.50
N LYS A 22 3.62 -17.52 -2.73
CA LYS A 22 3.66 -18.98 -2.65
C LYS A 22 4.56 -19.40 -1.50
N PHE A 23 4.04 -20.24 -0.63
CA PHE A 23 4.71 -20.68 0.57
C PHE A 23 5.20 -22.12 0.41
N LEU A 24 6.40 -22.43 0.91
CA LEU A 24 6.87 -23.82 0.98
C LEU A 24 6.32 -24.56 2.21
N ARG A 25 5.93 -23.80 3.23
CA ARG A 25 5.23 -24.29 4.44
C ARG A 25 4.13 -23.33 4.80
N ARG A 26 3.01 -23.86 5.28
CA ARG A 26 1.87 -23.04 5.70
C ARG A 26 2.28 -22.19 6.93
N PRO A 27 2.16 -20.85 6.88
CA PRO A 27 2.34 -20.03 8.06
C PRO A 27 1.15 -20.23 9.03
N ASP A 28 1.45 -20.28 10.33
CA ASP A 28 0.44 -20.46 11.39
C ASP A 28 -0.36 -19.16 11.65
N GLN A 29 0.28 -18.03 11.39
CA GLN A 29 -0.31 -16.70 11.50
C GLN A 29 -0.84 -16.19 10.14
N PRO A 30 -1.78 -15.25 10.15
CA PRO A 30 -2.18 -14.54 8.94
C PRO A 30 -0.97 -13.88 8.26
N VAL A 31 -1.01 -13.83 6.94
CA VAL A 31 -0.07 -13.07 6.12
C VAL A 31 -0.77 -11.82 5.61
N SER A 32 -0.03 -10.72 5.58
CA SER A 32 -0.62 -9.41 5.28
C SER A 32 0.23 -8.66 4.28
N LEU A 33 -0.42 -7.89 3.41
CA LEU A 33 0.23 -6.96 2.50
C LEU A 33 0.08 -5.54 3.05
N TYR A 34 1.21 -4.86 3.21
CA TYR A 34 1.27 -3.45 3.57
C TYR A 34 1.85 -2.63 2.41
N LEU A 35 1.40 -1.39 2.28
CA LEU A 35 2.20 -0.34 1.66
C LEU A 35 2.86 0.47 2.77
N VAL A 36 4.19 0.45 2.81
CA VAL A 36 5.00 1.31 3.68
C VAL A 36 5.43 2.52 2.87
N PHE A 37 5.24 3.72 3.39
CA PHE A 37 5.62 4.95 2.71
C PHE A 37 6.32 5.91 3.67
N ARG A 38 7.18 6.74 3.12
CA ARG A 38 7.82 7.84 3.84
C ARG A 38 7.52 9.17 3.20
N ASP A 39 7.11 10.13 4.01
CA ASP A 39 6.92 11.52 3.63
C ASP A 39 7.73 12.47 4.52
N ASP A 40 7.51 13.78 4.39
CA ASP A 40 8.24 14.79 5.18
C ASP A 40 7.88 14.76 6.68
N SER A 41 6.84 14.00 7.08
CA SER A 41 6.41 13.84 8.47
C SER A 41 6.87 12.54 9.12
N GLY A 42 7.27 11.52 8.34
CA GLY A 42 7.77 10.25 8.89
C GLY A 42 7.55 9.07 7.96
N GLU A 43 7.77 7.87 8.51
CA GLU A 43 7.45 6.59 7.86
C GLU A 43 6.17 6.01 8.46
N TYR A 44 5.32 5.46 7.60
CA TYR A 44 4.01 4.92 7.95
C TYR A 44 3.71 3.67 7.14
N GLY A 45 2.89 2.78 7.71
CA GLY A 45 2.35 1.60 7.01
C GLY A 45 0.83 1.69 6.89
N VAL A 46 0.30 1.29 5.75
CA VAL A 46 -1.14 1.06 5.56
C VAL A 46 -1.37 -0.40 5.17
N LEU A 47 -2.27 -1.06 5.90
CA LEU A 47 -2.69 -2.42 5.58
C LEU A 47 -3.51 -2.39 4.29
N VAL A 48 -3.13 -3.22 3.32
CA VAL A 48 -3.86 -3.43 2.08
C VAL A 48 -4.85 -4.57 2.25
N ASP A 49 -4.35 -5.71 2.71
CA ASP A 49 -5.12 -6.94 2.85
C ASP A 49 -4.42 -7.89 3.84
N GLU A 50 -5.18 -8.82 4.40
CA GLU A 50 -4.69 -9.86 5.32
C GLU A 50 -5.49 -11.15 5.13
N THR A 51 -4.80 -12.28 5.07
CA THR A 51 -5.46 -13.57 4.93
C THR A 51 -4.71 -14.69 5.65
N ARG A 52 -5.44 -15.74 6.04
CA ARG A 52 -4.84 -16.99 6.49
C ARG A 52 -4.60 -17.88 5.27
N VAL A 53 -3.36 -18.31 5.08
CA VAL A 53 -3.00 -19.22 3.99
C VAL A 53 -3.77 -20.53 4.15
N SER A 54 -4.47 -20.94 3.09
CA SER A 54 -5.23 -22.19 3.04
C SER A 54 -4.33 -23.38 2.63
N GLU A 55 -4.91 -24.55 2.42
CA GLU A 55 -4.18 -25.79 2.08
C GLU A 55 -3.45 -25.72 0.73
N THR A 56 -3.73 -24.73 -0.11
CA THR A 56 -3.06 -24.58 -1.41
C THR A 56 -1.68 -23.93 -1.30
N PHE A 57 -1.25 -23.51 -0.11
CA PHE A 57 0.03 -22.82 0.14
C PHE A 57 0.24 -21.54 -0.69
N ASN A 58 -0.84 -20.95 -1.22
CA ASN A 58 -0.81 -19.71 -1.95
C ASN A 58 -1.65 -18.65 -1.23
N ALA A 59 -1.25 -17.39 -1.34
CA ALA A 59 -2.05 -16.25 -0.92
C ALA A 59 -2.02 -15.17 -1.99
N MET A 60 -3.21 -14.77 -2.44
CA MET A 60 -3.41 -13.54 -3.17
C MET A 60 -3.87 -12.49 -2.17
N LEU A 61 -3.06 -11.45 -1.98
CA LEU A 61 -3.36 -10.30 -1.14
C LEU A 61 -3.62 -9.11 -2.04
N SER A 62 -4.79 -8.49 -1.99
CA SER A 62 -5.10 -7.38 -2.90
C SER A 62 -6.06 -6.36 -2.32
N GLY A 63 -5.88 -5.10 -2.70
CA GLY A 63 -6.74 -4.03 -2.20
C GLY A 63 -6.46 -2.67 -2.82
N THR A 64 -7.43 -1.77 -2.65
CA THR A 64 -7.24 -0.34 -2.92
C THR A 64 -7.08 0.40 -1.61
N VAL A 65 -5.95 1.06 -1.41
CA VAL A 65 -5.70 1.90 -0.22
C VAL A 65 -5.57 3.36 -0.61
N THR A 66 -6.10 4.23 0.24
CA THR A 66 -5.94 5.69 0.12
C THR A 66 -5.33 6.24 1.39
N PHE A 67 -4.23 6.98 1.28
CA PHE A 67 -3.58 7.61 2.42
C PHE A 67 -3.17 9.05 2.11
N THR A 68 -2.91 9.83 3.17
CA THR A 68 -2.52 11.24 3.07
C THR A 68 -1.01 11.37 3.19
N VAL A 69 -0.39 11.98 2.18
CA VAL A 69 1.01 12.39 2.20
C VAL A 69 1.11 13.83 2.68
N ARG A 70 2.08 14.07 3.57
CA ARG A 70 2.43 15.40 4.08
C ARG A 70 3.75 15.84 3.46
N GLY A 71 3.69 16.89 2.64
CA GLY A 71 4.85 17.35 1.87
C GLY A 71 5.18 16.38 0.73
N HIS A 72 6.45 15.98 0.62
CA HIS A 72 6.93 15.10 -0.44
C HIS A 72 6.76 13.64 -0.08
N LEU A 73 6.38 12.81 -1.06
CA LEU A 73 6.43 11.36 -0.96
C LEU A 73 7.81 10.88 -1.41
N HIS A 74 8.60 10.34 -0.49
CA HIS A 74 9.97 9.87 -0.77
C HIS A 74 9.98 8.48 -1.38
N TYR A 75 9.22 7.56 -0.81
CA TYR A 75 9.04 6.21 -1.36
C TYR A 75 7.71 5.58 -0.94
N VAL A 76 7.36 4.53 -1.68
CA VAL A 76 6.36 3.54 -1.32
C VAL A 76 6.97 2.16 -1.57
N SER A 77 6.83 1.25 -0.62
CA SER A 77 7.31 -0.13 -0.68
C SER A 77 6.17 -1.09 -0.35
N ALA A 78 6.01 -2.14 -1.16
CA ALA A 78 5.13 -3.25 -0.81
C ALA A 78 5.86 -4.17 0.18
N VAL A 79 5.22 -4.51 1.29
CA VAL A 79 5.80 -5.32 2.36
C VAL A 79 4.85 -6.46 2.70
N ALA A 80 5.36 -7.69 2.65
CA ALA A 80 4.67 -8.85 3.19
C ALA A 80 5.02 -9.01 4.68
N ALA A 81 4.01 -9.11 5.53
CA ALA A 81 4.12 -9.35 6.97
C ALA A 81 3.52 -10.71 7.35
N GLY A 82 3.82 -11.19 8.56
CA GLY A 82 3.34 -12.51 9.03
C GLY A 82 4.09 -13.70 8.41
N VAL A 83 5.15 -13.46 7.64
CA VAL A 83 5.89 -14.50 6.91
C VAL A 83 7.02 -15.16 7.72
N ARG A 84 7.17 -14.84 9.01
CA ARG A 84 8.33 -15.27 9.82
C ARG A 84 8.47 -16.79 9.95
N ASP A 85 7.35 -17.51 10.05
CA ASP A 85 7.34 -18.98 10.18
C ASP A 85 7.45 -19.69 8.83
N ALA A 86 7.14 -18.98 7.75
CA ALA A 86 7.44 -19.38 6.40
C ALA A 86 8.85 -18.91 6.05
N SER A 87 9.86 -19.58 6.63
CA SER A 87 11.27 -19.32 6.35
C SER A 87 11.64 -19.38 4.87
N GLU A 88 10.75 -19.92 4.03
CA GLU A 88 10.88 -19.97 2.58
C GLU A 88 9.51 -19.71 1.93
N PHE A 89 9.37 -18.51 1.34
CA PHE A 89 8.25 -18.16 0.45
C PHE A 89 8.81 -17.46 -0.79
N HIS A 90 8.02 -17.45 -1.85
CA HIS A 90 8.29 -16.76 -3.10
C HIS A 90 7.20 -15.73 -3.35
N ALA A 91 7.60 -14.50 -3.64
CA ALA A 91 6.71 -13.53 -4.28
C ALA A 91 6.75 -13.84 -5.78
N GLU A 92 5.64 -14.34 -6.32
CA GLU A 92 5.53 -14.67 -7.75
C GLU A 92 5.23 -13.41 -8.57
N GLU A 93 4.28 -12.61 -8.09
CA GLU A 93 3.91 -11.36 -8.72
C GLU A 93 3.63 -10.28 -7.65
N VAL A 94 4.10 -9.07 -7.93
CA VAL A 94 3.79 -7.89 -7.12
C VAL A 94 3.36 -6.76 -8.04
N TYR A 95 2.16 -6.26 -7.80
CA TYR A 95 1.56 -5.18 -8.56
C TYR A 95 1.26 -4.01 -7.63
N VAL A 96 1.77 -2.82 -7.95
CA VAL A 96 1.45 -1.58 -7.24
C VAL A 96 1.25 -0.47 -8.26
N GLN A 97 0.03 0.06 -8.34
CA GLN A 97 -0.34 1.10 -9.30
C GLN A 97 -1.02 2.27 -8.60
N ARG A 98 -0.43 3.45 -8.75
CA ARG A 98 -1.07 4.70 -8.32
C ARG A 98 -2.26 5.02 -9.21
N LYS A 99 -3.47 5.15 -8.63
CA LYS A 99 -4.63 5.68 -9.36
C LYS A 99 -4.40 7.15 -9.68
N ARG A 100 -4.49 7.50 -10.97
CA ARG A 100 -4.56 8.90 -11.39
C ARG A 100 -5.96 9.42 -11.08
N LYS A 101 -6.07 10.58 -10.43
CA LYS A 101 -7.34 11.30 -10.42
C LYS A 101 -7.60 11.78 -11.84
N VAL A 102 -8.64 11.25 -12.48
CA VAL A 102 -9.17 11.84 -13.71
C VAL A 102 -9.88 13.12 -13.29
N ILE A 103 -9.34 14.27 -13.67
CA ILE A 103 -10.08 15.53 -13.59
C ILE A 103 -11.10 15.47 -14.72
N GLN A 104 -12.36 15.13 -14.42
CA GLN A 104 -13.46 15.31 -15.36
C GLN A 104 -13.69 16.81 -15.51
N HIS A 105 -13.31 17.38 -16.66
CA HIS A 105 -13.83 18.68 -17.06
C HIS A 105 -15.31 18.52 -17.35
N ILE A 106 -16.16 18.89 -16.39
CA ILE A 106 -17.58 19.12 -16.66
C ILE A 106 -17.64 20.45 -17.41
N THR A 107 -17.69 20.39 -18.74
CA THR A 107 -18.10 21.53 -19.54
C THR A 107 -19.59 21.69 -19.33
N ALA A 108 -19.98 22.63 -18.46
CA ALA A 108 -21.36 23.09 -18.39
C ALA A 108 -21.70 23.72 -19.76
N GLN A 109 -22.46 22.99 -20.59
CA GLN A 109 -23.16 23.59 -21.71
C GLN A 109 -24.35 24.35 -21.13
N SER A 110 -24.27 25.68 -21.13
CA SER A 110 -25.43 26.53 -20.92
C SER A 110 -26.37 26.35 -22.12
N ALA A 111 -27.58 25.88 -21.85
CA ALA A 111 -28.71 26.00 -22.75
C ALA A 111 -29.23 27.45 -22.76
#